data_AF-A0A956ADC1-F1
#
_entry.id   AF-A0A956ADC1-F1
#
_cell.length_a   1.000
_cell.length_b   1.000
_cell.length_c   1.000
_cell.angle_alpha   90.00
_cell.angle_beta   90.00
_cell.angle_gamma   90.00
#
_symmetry.space_group_name_H-M   'P 1'
#
loop_
_entity.id
_entity.type
_entity.pdbx_description
1 polymer ?
#
loop_
_entity_poly.entity_id
_entity_poly.type
_entity_poly.pdbx_seq_one_letter_code
_entity_poly.pdbx_strand_id
1 'polypeptide(L)'
;MTSEAIIRAAEASDFPRITALLQQFEHSESEAHYRWKFRQPPLGAVNVIAERDGRLVGHYGYIIREFLIDGRPARVGLGTDMLVDRGL
;
A
#
# COMPACT_ATOMS: atom_id res chain seq x y z
N MET A 1 -23.90 13.02 -8.11
CA MET A 1 -23.31 12.79 -6.78
C MET A 1 -22.10 11.89 -7.00
N THR A 2 -20.90 12.37 -6.70
CA THR A 2 -19.72 11.48 -6.65
C THR A 2 -19.87 10.60 -5.42
N SER A 3 -19.81 9.28 -5.61
CA SER A 3 -19.85 8.33 -4.52
C SER A 3 -18.61 8.50 -3.62
N GLU A 4 -18.76 8.36 -2.31
CA GLU A 4 -17.64 8.44 -1.38
C GLU A 4 -16.72 7.23 -1.55
N ALA A 5 -15.42 7.40 -1.34
CA ALA A 5 -14.49 6.28 -1.42
C ALA A 5 -14.54 5.45 -0.12
N ILE A 6 -14.63 4.13 -0.25
CA ILE A 6 -14.55 3.18 0.87
C ILE A 6 -13.08 2.83 1.09
N ILE A 7 -12.58 3.06 2.31
CA ILE A 7 -11.21 2.72 2.70
C ILE A 7 -11.24 1.42 3.51
N ARG A 8 -10.41 0.45 3.12
CA ARG A 8 -10.29 -0.84 3.82
C ARG A 8 -8.89 -1.44 3.72
N ALA A 9 -8.61 -2.43 4.56
CA ALA A 9 -7.42 -3.25 4.42
C ALA A 9 -7.42 -3.98 3.06
N ALA A 10 -6.24 -4.11 2.46
CA ALA A 10 -6.05 -4.88 1.24
C ALA A 10 -6.09 -6.38 1.54
N GLU A 11 -6.75 -7.11 0.66
CA GLU A 11 -6.79 -8.56 0.64
C GLU A 11 -5.88 -9.11 -0.48
N ALA A 12 -5.59 -10.41 -0.45
CA ALA A 12 -4.76 -11.03 -1.50
C ALA A 12 -5.38 -10.91 -2.90
N SER A 13 -6.71 -10.88 -2.99
CA SER A 13 -7.47 -10.68 -4.23
C SER A 13 -7.28 -9.28 -4.82
N ASP A 14 -6.87 -8.29 -4.03
CA ASP A 14 -6.68 -6.92 -4.49
C ASP A 14 -5.36 -6.72 -5.24
N PHE A 15 -4.41 -7.65 -5.12
CA PHE A 15 -3.03 -7.44 -5.59
C PHE A 15 -2.92 -7.13 -7.08
N PRO A 16 -3.60 -7.84 -8.00
CA PRO A 16 -3.53 -7.51 -9.41
C PRO A 16 -4.02 -6.08 -9.70
N ARG A 17 -4.99 -5.59 -8.92
CA ARG A 17 -5.54 -4.23 -9.08
C ARG A 17 -4.58 -3.18 -8.52
N ILE A 18 -3.92 -3.48 -7.40
CA ILE A 18 -2.93 -2.60 -6.78
C ILE A 18 -1.69 -2.46 -7.65
N THR A 19 -1.15 -3.57 -8.18
CA THR A 19 0.02 -3.53 -9.07
C THR A 19 -0.28 -2.82 -10.38
N ALA A 20 -1.47 -3.03 -10.96
CA ALA A 20 -1.91 -2.30 -12.13
C ALA A 20 -2.01 -0.78 -11.88
N LEU A 21 -2.48 -0.36 -10.70
CA LEU A 21 -2.50 1.06 -10.33
C LEU A 21 -1.10 1.63 -10.12
N LEU A 22 -0.21 0.91 -9.42
CA LEU A 22 1.19 1.31 -9.23
C LEU A 22 1.93 1.53 -10.55
N GLN A 23 1.71 0.65 -11.53
CA GLN A 23 2.33 0.74 -12.86
C GLN A 23 1.98 2.03 -13.61
N GLN A 24 0.85 2.68 -13.29
CA GLN A 24 0.48 3.97 -13.90
C GLN A 24 1.39 5.13 -13.45
N PHE A 25 2.07 4.98 -12.31
CA PHE A 25 2.91 6.00 -11.69
C PHE A 25 4.41 5.67 -11.82
N GLU A 26 4.78 4.93 -12.87
CA GLU A 26 6.15 4.49 -13.16
C GLU A 26 6.78 3.61 -12.06
N HIS A 27 5.98 3.10 -11.11
CA HIS A 27 6.45 2.07 -10.19
C HIS A 27 6.54 0.74 -10.94
N SER A 28 7.77 0.26 -11.13
CA SER A 28 8.10 -0.99 -11.84
C SER A 28 8.07 -2.24 -10.95
N GLU A 29 7.38 -2.18 -9.81
CA GLU A 29 7.38 -3.29 -8.87
C GLU A 29 6.62 -4.49 -9.42
N SER A 30 7.32 -5.63 -9.51
CA SER A 30 6.71 -6.90 -9.86
C SER A 30 5.78 -7.38 -8.74
N GLU A 31 4.84 -8.27 -9.07
CA GLU A 31 4.00 -8.94 -8.07
C GLU A 31 4.83 -9.62 -6.97
N ALA A 32 5.98 -10.20 -7.35
CA ALA A 32 6.92 -10.81 -6.41
C ALA A 32 7.48 -9.79 -5.41
N HIS A 33 7.85 -8.59 -5.88
CA HIS A 33 8.35 -7.52 -5.03
C HIS A 33 7.25 -7.04 -4.07
N TYR A 34 6.03 -6.82 -4.56
CA TYR A 34 4.89 -6.42 -3.73
C TYR A 34 4.57 -7.48 -2.65
N ARG A 35 4.57 -8.76 -3.01
CA ARG A 35 4.35 -9.89 -2.08
C ARG A 35 5.40 -9.94 -0.98
N TRP A 36 6.68 -9.82 -1.35
CA TRP A 36 7.78 -9.73 -0.40
C TRP A 36 7.57 -8.57 0.59
N LYS A 37 7.21 -7.40 0.06
CA LYS A 37 7.06 -6.16 0.84
C LYS A 37 5.89 -6.23 1.84
N PHE A 38 4.72 -6.73 1.43
CA PHE A 38 3.48 -6.60 2.22
C PHE A 38 2.92 -7.89 2.80
N ARG A 39 3.31 -9.07 2.30
CA ARG A 39 2.81 -10.37 2.82
C ARG A 39 3.86 -11.19 3.55
N GLN A 40 5.12 -10.98 3.21
CA GLN A 40 6.25 -11.63 3.86
C GLN A 40 7.23 -10.65 4.53
N PRO A 41 6.78 -9.52 5.12
CA PRO A 41 7.69 -8.63 5.81
C PRO A 41 8.18 -9.30 7.11
N PRO A 42 9.48 -9.16 7.45
CA PRO A 42 10.04 -9.78 8.66
C PRO A 42 9.36 -9.30 9.96
N LEU A 43 8.80 -8.08 9.96
CA LEU A 43 8.22 -7.45 11.16
C LEU A 43 6.75 -7.05 11.00
N GLY A 44 6.11 -7.43 9.89
CA GLY A 44 4.75 -7.02 9.55
C GLY A 44 4.68 -5.83 8.59
N ALA A 45 3.50 -5.65 8.00
CA ALA A 45 3.15 -4.53 7.15
C ALA A 45 1.64 -4.26 7.26
N VAL A 46 1.26 -3.03 6.92
CA VAL A 46 -0.13 -2.60 6.75
C VAL A 46 -0.32 -2.19 5.31
N ASN A 47 -1.43 -2.60 4.72
CA ASN A 47 -1.76 -2.23 3.35
C ASN A 47 -3.25 -1.86 3.29
N VAL A 48 -3.55 -0.66 2.81
CA VAL A 48 -4.90 -0.15 2.69
C VAL A 48 -5.18 0.31 1.27
N ILE A 49 -6.42 0.12 0.83
CA ILE A 49 -6.91 0.59 -0.46
C ILE A 49 -8.08 1.56 -0.28
N ALA A 50 -8.28 2.40 -1.27
CA ALA A 50 -9.49 3.18 -1.44
C ALA A 50 -10.23 2.68 -2.69
N GLU A 51 -11.52 2.35 -2.54
CA GLU A 51 -12.38 1.89 -3.63
C GLU A 51 -13.57 2.85 -3.81
N ARG A 52 -13.85 3.22 -5.06
CA ARG A 52 -15.01 4.04 -5.44
C ARG A 52 -15.66 3.42 -6.66
N ASP A 53 -16.96 3.17 -6.59
CA ASP A 53 -17.75 2.58 -7.68
C ASP A 53 -17.13 1.27 -8.23
N GLY A 54 -16.62 0.42 -7.34
CA GLY A 54 -15.95 -0.84 -7.67
C GLY A 54 -14.54 -0.70 -8.25
N ARG A 55 -14.02 0.54 -8.39
CA ARG A 55 -12.68 0.85 -8.89
C ARG A 55 -11.74 1.18 -7.76
N LEU A 56 -10.54 0.60 -7.79
CA LEU A 56 -9.45 0.96 -6.88
C LEU A 56 -8.90 2.33 -7.32
N VAL A 57 -9.02 3.32 -6.45
CA VAL A 57 -8.63 4.72 -6.70
C VAL A 57 -7.52 5.20 -5.78
N GLY A 58 -7.07 4.38 -4.84
CA GLY A 58 -5.93 4.69 -3.99
C GLY A 58 -5.36 3.48 -3.29
N HIS A 59 -4.10 3.59 -2.90
CA HIS A 59 -3.36 2.60 -2.16
C HIS A 59 -2.39 3.30 -1.23
N TYR A 60 -2.20 2.73 -0.04
CA TYR A 60 -1.14 3.14 0.86
C TYR A 60 -0.60 1.95 1.65
N GLY A 61 0.72 1.79 1.64
CA GLY A 61 1.42 0.75 2.35
C GLY A 61 2.30 1.31 3.48
N TYR A 62 2.46 0.51 4.53
CA TYR A 62 3.51 0.72 5.53
C TYR A 62 4.20 -0.60 5.80
N ILE A 63 5.53 -0.58 5.83
CA ILE A 63 6.32 -1.71 6.30
C ILE A 63 6.86 -1.40 7.69
N ILE A 64 6.82 -2.39 8.59
CA ILE A 64 7.36 -2.21 9.94
C ILE A 64 8.86 -2.47 9.90
N ARG A 65 9.64 -1.58 10.52
CA ARG A 65 11.10 -1.67 10.63
C ARG A 65 11.55 -1.26 12.03
N GLU A 66 12.74 -1.71 12.41
CA GLU A 66 13.42 -1.26 13.62
C GLU A 66 14.37 -0.13 13.28
N PHE A 67 14.32 0.94 14.06
CA PHE A 67 15.18 2.11 13.94
C PHE A 67 15.75 2.48 15.31
N LEU A 68 16.84 3.26 15.30
CA LEU A 68 17.31 3.96 16.49
C LEU A 68 16.81 5.41 16.42
N ILE A 69 16.01 5.83 17.42
CA ILE A 69 15.55 7.21 17.59
C ILE A 69 16.15 7.70 18.90
N ASP A 70 16.98 8.75 18.83
CA ASP A 70 17.71 9.29 19.98
C ASP A 70 18.49 8.23 20.78
N GLY A 71 19.13 7.29 20.06
CA GLY A 71 19.89 6.18 20.63
C GLY A 71 19.05 5.05 21.23
N ARG A 72 17.71 5.08 21.10
CA ARG A 72 16.81 4.04 21.61
C ARG A 72 16.17 3.23 20.47
N PRO A 73 16.10 1.89 20.58
CA PRO A 73 15.37 1.07 19.61
C PRO A 73 13.88 1.42 19.59
N ALA A 74 13.33 1.55 18.39
CA ALA A 74 11.90 1.79 18.15
C ALA A 74 11.42 1.01 16.93
N ARG A 75 10.19 0.47 17.01
CA ARG A 75 9.47 -0.07 15.85
C ARG A 75 8.72 1.07 15.16
N VAL A 76 8.99 1.28 13.89
CA VAL A 76 8.43 2.38 13.09
C VAL A 76 7.74 1.81 11.88
N GLY A 77 6.57 2.37 11.54
CA GLY A 77 5.92 2.15 10.25
C GLY A 77 6.55 3.08 9.22
N LEU A 78 7.29 2.51 8.26
CA LEU A 78 7.79 3.26 7.11
C LEU A 78 6.73 3.26 6.02
N GLY A 79 6.13 4.43 5.79
CA GLY A 79 5.17 4.63 4.72
C GLY A 79 5.83 4.46 3.35
N THR A 80 5.16 3.73 2.47
CA THR A 80 5.63 3.35 1.13
C THR A 80 4.43 3.29 0.18
N ASP A 81 4.67 3.47 -1.11
CA ASP A 81 3.70 3.22 -2.17
C ASP A 81 2.36 3.97 -1.98
N MET A 82 2.43 5.21 -1.47
CA MET A 82 1.27 6.09 -1.34
C MET A 82 0.89 6.62 -2.71
N LEU A 83 -0.36 6.38 -3.09
CA LEU A 83 -0.87 6.83 -4.36
C LEU A 83 -2.38 7.00 -4.31
N VAL A 84 -2.84 8.00 -5.05
CA VAL A 84 -4.24 8.31 -5.27
C VAL A 84 -4.37 8.65 -6.74
N ASP A 85 -5.32 8.02 -7.41
CA ASP A 85 -5.60 8.30 -8.81
C ASP A 85 -6.04 9.77 -8.95
N ARG A 86 -5.45 10.48 -9.92
CA ARG A 86 -5.69 11.91 -10.19
C ARG A 86 -7.09 12.17 -10.77
N GLY A 87 -7.81 11.15 -11.23
CA GLY A 87 -9.17 11.26 -11.78
C GLY A 87 -10.30 11.42 -10.74
N LEU A 88 -9.98 11.92 -9.53
CA LEU A 88 -10.96 12.23 -8.48
C LEU A 88 -11.65 13.58 -8.67
#